data_AF-F2BXZ9-F1
#
_entry.id   AF-F2BXZ9-F1
#
_cell.length_a   1.000
_cell.length_b   1.000
_cell.length_c   1.000
_cell.angle_alpha   90.00
_cell.angle_beta   90.00
_cell.angle_gamma   90.00
#
_symmetry.space_group_name_H-M   'P 1'
#
loop_
_entity.id
_entity.type
_entity.pdbx_description
1 polymer ?
#
loop_
_entity_poly.entity_id
_entity_poly.type
_entity_poly.pdbx_seq_one_letter_code
_entity_poly.pdbx_strand_id
1 'polypeptide(L)'
;MNSRPKNPKYARNKNVLVIGGSGSGKTRFYVKPNLMQMHSSCVVTDQKGTLALVCGKMLYENGYDIKILNTINFKKSMKYNPFAYLRGEKDILKLV
;
A
#
# COMPACT_ATOMS: atom_id res chain seq x y z
N MET A 1 -0.73 -5.31 19.45
CA MET A 1 0.56 -5.84 19.94
C MET A 1 1.68 -4.89 19.52
N ASN A 2 2.41 -4.30 20.46
CA ASN A 2 3.52 -3.40 20.13
C ASN A 2 4.71 -4.23 19.60
N SER A 3 5.07 -4.07 18.33
CA SER A 3 6.14 -4.83 17.68
C SER A 3 7.56 -4.32 17.99
N ARG A 4 7.67 -3.44 19.00
CA ARG A 4 8.94 -2.88 19.49
C ARG A 4 9.52 -3.83 20.54
N PRO A 5 10.78 -4.26 20.38
CA PRO A 5 11.44 -5.09 21.39
C PRO A 5 11.58 -4.32 22.71
N LYS A 6 11.49 -5.03 23.84
CA LYS A 6 11.60 -4.45 25.20
C LYS A 6 12.90 -3.68 25.41
N ASN A 7 13.99 -4.15 24.79
CA ASN A 7 15.27 -3.45 24.81
C ASN A 7 15.44 -2.63 23.51
N PRO A 8 15.51 -1.29 23.60
CA PRO A 8 15.63 -0.40 22.43
C PRO A 8 16.83 -0.71 21.53
N LYS A 9 17.91 -1.29 22.07
CA LYS A 9 19.09 -1.70 21.29
C LYS A 9 18.75 -2.64 20.13
N TYR A 10 17.68 -3.42 20.25
CA TYR A 10 17.27 -4.38 19.21
C TYR A 10 16.17 -3.85 18.27
N ALA A 11 15.76 -2.58 18.43
CA ALA A 11 14.79 -1.95 17.56
C ALA A 11 15.43 -1.64 16.19
N ARG A 12 15.38 -2.61 15.28
CA ARG A 12 15.89 -2.47 13.91
C ARG A 12 14.88 -1.77 13.00
N ASN A 13 15.40 -1.03 12.02
CA ASN A 13 14.60 -0.48 10.92
C ASN A 13 13.94 -1.63 10.15
N LYS A 14 12.63 -1.52 9.90
CA LYS A 14 11.84 -2.50 9.14
C LYS A 14 11.59 -2.06 7.70
N ASN A 15 12.11 -0.91 7.30
CA ASN A 15 11.98 -0.37 5.96
C ASN A 15 13.10 -0.89 5.07
N VAL A 16 12.78 -1.12 3.79
CA VAL A 16 13.72 -1.53 2.76
C VAL A 16 13.70 -0.49 1.64
N LEU A 17 14.88 -0.08 1.19
CA LEU A 17 15.06 0.81 0.04
C LEU A 17 15.61 -0.01 -1.13
N VAL A 18 14.90 0.02 -2.27
CA VAL A 18 15.29 -0.69 -3.49
C VAL A 18 15.58 0.32 -4.59
N ILE A 19 16.83 0.39 -5.04
CA ILE A 19 17.30 1.33 -6.07
C ILE A 19 17.62 0.57 -7.36
N GLY A 20 17.23 1.14 -8.49
CA GLY A 20 17.57 0.59 -9.81
C GLY A 20 17.05 1.48 -10.93
N GLY A 21 17.70 1.46 -12.09
CA GLY A 21 17.30 2.24 -13.27
C GLY A 21 15.93 1.85 -13.84
N SER A 22 15.46 2.56 -14.87
CA SER A 22 14.27 2.11 -15.62
C SER A 22 14.53 0.72 -16.23
N GLY A 23 13.50 -0.13 -16.31
CA GLY A 23 13.63 -1.50 -16.84
C GLY A 23 14.34 -2.53 -15.94
N SER A 24 14.99 -2.11 -14.85
CA SER A 24 15.70 -3.02 -13.89
C SER A 24 14.82 -4.07 -13.18
N GLY A 25 13.51 -4.06 -13.40
CA GLY A 25 12.62 -5.09 -12.87
C GLY A 25 12.24 -4.94 -11.40
N LYS A 26 12.44 -3.78 -10.76
CA LYS A 26 12.01 -3.52 -9.36
C LYS A 26 10.60 -4.03 -9.03
N THR A 27 9.64 -3.75 -9.91
CA THR A 27 8.26 -4.22 -9.74
C THR A 27 8.14 -5.74 -9.87
N ARG A 28 8.85 -6.35 -10.83
CA ARG A 28 8.79 -7.80 -11.10
C ARG A 28 9.47 -8.62 -10.01
N PHE A 29 10.63 -8.17 -9.54
CA PHE A 29 11.49 -8.96 -8.65
C PHE A 29 11.32 -8.61 -7.17
N TYR A 30 10.83 -7.42 -6.83
CA TYR A 30 10.62 -7.04 -5.44
C TYR A 30 9.14 -6.88 -5.09
N VAL A 31 8.41 -6.01 -5.78
CA VAL A 31 7.02 -5.68 -5.40
C VAL A 31 6.08 -6.88 -5.60
N LYS A 32 6.07 -7.48 -6.80
CA LYS A 32 5.17 -8.60 -7.11
C LYS A 32 5.34 -9.80 -6.18
N PRO A 33 6.57 -10.32 -5.91
CA PRO A 33 6.74 -11.44 -4.99
C PRO A 33 6.22 -11.11 -3.58
N ASN A 34 6.45 -9.90 -3.06
CA ASN A 34 5.93 -9.50 -1.76
C ASN A 34 4.39 -9.46 -1.71
N LEU A 35 3.73 -9.02 -2.78
CA LEU A 35 2.27 -9.07 -2.87
C LEU A 35 1.76 -10.52 -2.97
N MET A 36 2.46 -11.36 -3.73
CA MET A 36 2.09 -12.76 -3.96
C MET A 36 2.28 -13.65 -2.74
N GLN A 37 3.11 -13.24 -1.77
CA GLN A 37 3.22 -13.95 -0.49
C GLN A 37 1.96 -13.81 0.38
N MET A 38 1.13 -12.77 0.14
CA MET A 38 -0.16 -12.61 0.81
C MET A 38 -0.07 -12.71 2.35
N HIS A 39 1.02 -12.20 2.93
CA HIS A 39 1.30 -12.32 4.36
C HIS A 39 0.49 -11.33 5.22
N SER A 40 0.07 -10.18 4.65
CA SER A 40 -0.61 -9.11 5.38
C SER A 40 -1.37 -8.16 4.46
N SER A 41 -2.18 -7.29 5.05
CA SER A 41 -2.70 -6.09 4.38
C SER A 41 -1.56 -5.22 3.87
N CYS A 42 -1.73 -4.63 2.68
CA CYS A 42 -0.74 -3.76 2.05
C CYS A 42 -1.40 -2.54 1.40
N VAL A 43 -0.63 -1.46 1.26
CA VAL A 43 -0.99 -0.27 0.49
C VAL A 43 0.08 -0.11 -0.58
N VAL A 44 -0.35 0.02 -1.83
CA VAL A 44 0.54 0.01 -2.99
C VAL A 44 0.24 1.20 -3.88
N THR A 45 1.30 1.90 -4.30
CA THR A 45 1.21 2.95 -5.32
C THR A 45 1.47 2.32 -6.69
N ASP A 46 0.42 2.23 -7.52
CA ASP A 46 0.51 1.64 -8.87
C ASP A 46 0.43 2.71 -9.95
N GLN A 47 1.58 3.34 -10.24
CA GLN A 47 1.69 4.42 -11.21
C GLN A 47 1.29 4.00 -12.64
N LYS A 48 1.37 2.69 -12.96
CA LYS A 48 1.08 2.17 -14.30
C LYS A 48 -0.26 1.44 -14.39
N GLY A 49 -0.95 1.22 -13.27
CA GLY A 49 -2.19 0.43 -13.22
C GLY A 49 -1.99 -1.07 -13.52
N THR A 50 -0.76 -1.57 -13.46
CA THR A 50 -0.43 -2.95 -13.88
C THR A 50 -0.48 -3.95 -12.74
N LEU A 51 -0.27 -3.52 -11.50
CA LEU A 51 -0.23 -4.40 -10.34
C LEU A 51 -1.62 -4.92 -9.99
N ALA A 52 -2.63 -4.05 -10.02
CA ALA A 52 -4.01 -4.45 -9.80
C ALA A 52 -4.48 -5.48 -10.84
N LEU A 53 -4.09 -5.30 -12.12
CA LEU A 53 -4.45 -6.25 -13.19
C LEU A 53 -3.77 -7.60 -13.04
N VAL A 54 -2.50 -7.63 -12.63
CA VAL A 54 -1.71 -8.87 -12.58
C VAL A 54 -1.92 -9.64 -11.27
N CYS A 55 -1.96 -8.95 -10.13
CA CYS A 55 -2.05 -9.57 -8.81
C CYS A 55 -3.46 -9.53 -8.23
N GLY A 56 -4.36 -8.66 -8.73
CA GLY A 56 -5.67 -8.42 -8.13
C GLY A 56 -6.57 -9.65 -8.11
N LYS A 57 -6.64 -10.42 -9.22
CA LYS A 57 -7.45 -11.64 -9.26
C LYS A 57 -6.99 -12.66 -8.22
N MET A 58 -5.69 -12.92 -8.14
CA MET A 58 -5.09 -13.82 -7.15
C MET A 58 -5.39 -13.37 -5.72
N LEU A 59 -5.24 -12.07 -5.41
CA LEU A 59 -5.55 -11.53 -4.08
C LEU A 59 -7.04 -11.71 -3.74
N TYR A 60 -7.92 -11.39 -4.67
CA TYR A 60 -9.37 -11.51 -4.50
C TYR A 60 -9.79 -12.95 -4.22
N GLU A 61 -9.26 -13.91 -4.99
CA GLU A 61 -9.51 -15.34 -4.80
C GLU A 61 -8.99 -15.88 -3.46
N ASN A 62 -7.98 -15.23 -2.88
CA ASN A 62 -7.45 -15.56 -1.55
C ASN A 62 -8.13 -14.74 -0.41
N GLY A 63 -9.29 -14.14 -0.67
CA GLY A 63 -10.12 -13.50 0.34
C GLY A 63 -9.73 -12.07 0.71
N TYR A 64 -8.90 -11.40 -0.09
CA TYR A 64 -8.56 -9.99 0.13
C TYR A 64 -9.70 -9.06 -0.30
N ASP A 65 -10.02 -8.09 0.56
CA ASP A 65 -10.83 -6.91 0.19
C ASP A 65 -9.93 -5.90 -0.56
N ILE A 66 -10.13 -5.79 -1.87
CA ILE A 66 -9.31 -4.95 -2.74
C ILE A 66 -9.92 -3.57 -2.89
N LYS A 67 -9.20 -2.56 -2.40
CA LYS A 67 -9.59 -1.15 -2.48
C LYS A 67 -8.70 -0.38 -3.44
N ILE A 68 -9.30 0.29 -4.42
CA ILE A 68 -8.58 1.03 -5.46
C ILE A 68 -9.00 2.51 -5.43
N LEU A 69 -8.04 3.40 -5.17
CA LEU A 69 -8.18 4.84 -5.37
C LEU A 69 -7.50 5.23 -6.69
N ASN A 70 -8.29 5.46 -7.73
CA ASN A 70 -7.82 5.85 -9.06
C ASN A 70 -8.05 7.34 -9.28
N THR A 71 -6.96 8.10 -9.27
CA THR A 71 -6.96 9.56 -9.44
C THR A 71 -7.01 10.03 -10.90
N ILE A 72 -6.94 9.09 -11.87
CA ILE A 72 -7.04 9.38 -13.30
C ILE A 72 -8.48 9.16 -13.78
N ASN A 73 -9.06 8.00 -13.45
CA ASN A 73 -10.43 7.66 -13.83
C ASN A 73 -11.27 7.36 -12.60
N PHE A 74 -11.94 8.40 -12.09
CA PHE A 74 -12.80 8.30 -10.91
C PHE A 74 -14.00 7.36 -11.10
N LYS A 75 -14.45 7.08 -12.33
CA LYS A 75 -15.52 6.09 -12.58
C LYS A 75 -15.08 4.66 -12.23
N LYS A 76 -13.77 4.40 -12.25
CA LYS A 76 -13.14 3.12 -11.88
C LYS A 76 -12.42 3.20 -10.52
N SER A 77 -12.75 4.22 -9.72
CA SER A 77 -12.18 4.43 -8.40
C SER A 77 -13.22 4.17 -7.32
N MET A 78 -12.75 3.75 -6.15
CA MET A 78 -13.49 3.99 -4.93
C MET A 78 -13.60 5.49 -4.67
N LYS A 79 -14.68 5.86 -3.99
CA LYS A 79 -14.86 7.22 -3.49
C LYS A 79 -14.15 7.34 -2.14
N TYR A 80 -13.44 8.44 -1.95
CA TYR A 80 -12.79 8.78 -0.70
C TYR A 80 -13.27 10.16 -0.27
N ASN A 81 -13.77 10.27 0.96
CA ASN A 81 -14.15 11.54 1.56
C ASN A 81 -13.21 11.84 2.74
N PRO A 82 -12.23 12.75 2.58
CA PRO A 82 -11.32 13.12 3.68
C PRO A 82 -12.06 13.77 4.86
N PHE A 83 -13.19 14.45 4.61
CA PHE A 83 -13.97 15.11 5.66
C PHE A 83 -14.66 14.11 6.60
N ALA A 84 -14.89 12.87 6.15
CA ALA A 84 -15.44 11.82 7.00
C ALA A 84 -14.53 11.46 8.19
N TYR A 85 -13.27 11.89 8.17
CA TYR A 85 -12.28 11.62 9.21
C TYR A 85 -12.07 12.80 10.18
N LEU A 86 -12.72 13.94 9.95
CA LEU A 86 -12.67 15.08 10.87
C LEU A 86 -13.54 14.81 12.09
N ARG A 87 -12.93 14.72 13.28
CA ARG A 87 -13.65 14.56 14.56
C ARG A 87 -13.68 15.85 15.39
N GLY A 88 -12.80 16.80 15.07
CA GLY A 88 -12.75 18.13 15.67
C GLY A 88 -11.79 19.04 14.93
N GLU A 89 -11.72 20.30 15.34
CA GLU A 89 -10.96 21.36 14.65
C GLU A 89 -9.47 21.03 14.47
N LYS A 90 -8.86 20.33 15.44
CA LYS A 90 -7.45 19.92 15.39
C LYS A 90 -7.14 18.95 14.24
N ASP A 91 -8.13 18.19 13.76
CA ASP A 91 -7.93 17.25 12.65
C ASP A 91 -7.84 17.96 11.30
N ILE A 92 -8.28 19.22 11.20
CA ILE A 92 -8.17 20.02 9.97
C ILE A 92 -6.70 20.15 9.57
N LEU A 93 -5.81 20.35 10.54
CA LEU A 93 -4.36 20.45 10.31
C LEU A 93 -3.71 19.15 9.80
N LYS A 94 -4.41 18.01 9.85
CA LYS A 94 -3.91 16.74 9.30
C LYS A 94 -4.24 16.57 7.81
N LEU A 95 -5.17 17.38 7.29
CA LEU A 95 -5.62 17.33 5.90
C LEU A 95 -4.96 18.38 5.01
N VAL A 96 -4.40 19.45 5.60
CA VAL A 96 -3.76 20.58 4.91
C VAL A 96 -2.26 20.35 4.79
#